data_AF-A0A4Y2J393-F1
#
_entry.id   AF-A0A4Y2J393-F1
#
_cell.length_a   1.000
_cell.length_b   1.000
_cell.length_c   1.000
_cell.angle_alpha   90.00
_cell.angle_beta   90.00
_cell.angle_gamma   90.00
#
_symmetry.space_group_name_H-M   'P 1'
#
loop_
_entity.id
_entity.type
_entity.pdbx_description
1 polymer ?
#
loop_
_entity_poly.entity_id
_entity_poly.type
_entity_poly.pdbx_seq_one_letter_code
_entity_poly.pdbx_strand_id
1 'polypeptide(L)'
;MFEFCHEHLKAITFTYIKDEEIYQHHKNKLLDQFENSVATTGTRSFHCFVPVSESNLKFFITSQATEYEIHSTTKAVQITLHTRDSIACVCDGQWWLAEVNDISDINKDVLVTFYHPRRSKDGS
;
A
#
# COMPACT_ATOMS: atom_id res chain seq x y z
N MET A 1 -24.55 25.80 28.86
CA MET A 1 -24.39 26.52 27.57
C MET A 1 -25.26 25.92 26.48
N PHE A 2 -25.22 24.60 26.25
CA PHE A 2 -26.08 23.93 25.26
C PHE A 2 -27.58 24.20 25.47
N GLU A 3 -28.10 23.96 26.69
CA GLU A 3 -29.52 24.15 27.03
C GLU A 3 -29.99 25.59 26.72
N PHE A 4 -29.21 26.58 27.17
CA PHE A 4 -29.47 27.98 26.90
C PHE A 4 -29.58 28.27 25.39
N CYS A 5 -28.62 27.81 24.58
CA CYS A 5 -28.64 28.03 23.14
C CYS A 5 -29.81 27.30 22.46
N HIS A 6 -30.10 26.06 22.86
CA HIS A 6 -31.19 25.27 22.29
C HIS A 6 -32.55 25.91 22.54
N GLU A 7 -32.77 26.47 23.73
CA GLU A 7 -34.02 27.13 24.09
C GLU A 7 -34.22 28.49 23.38
N HIS A 8 -33.14 29.28 23.25
CA HIS A 8 -33.25 30.68 22.85
C HIS A 8 -32.93 30.93 21.36
N LEU A 9 -32.25 30.01 20.68
CA LEU A 9 -31.79 30.19 19.29
C LEU A 9 -32.46 29.18 18.34
N LYS A 10 -33.80 29.23 18.25
CA LYS A 10 -34.63 28.25 17.51
C LYS A 10 -34.38 28.15 16.00
N ALA A 11 -33.69 29.13 15.40
CA ALA A 11 -33.32 29.11 13.99
C ALA A 11 -32.05 28.28 13.71
N ILE A 12 -31.35 27.81 14.75
CA ILE A 12 -30.10 27.04 14.64
C ILE A 12 -30.32 25.67 15.29
N THR A 13 -29.94 24.61 14.58
CA THR A 13 -29.94 23.25 15.14
C THR A 13 -28.68 23.04 15.96
N PHE A 14 -28.84 22.74 17.25
CA PHE A 14 -27.73 22.36 18.13
C PHE A 14 -27.74 20.85 18.36
N THR A 15 -26.58 20.23 18.27
CA THR A 15 -26.37 18.84 18.66
C THR A 15 -25.42 18.81 19.84
N TYR A 16 -25.79 18.09 20.91
CA TYR A 16 -24.92 17.86 22.04
C TYR A 16 -24.15 16.57 21.80
N ILE A 17 -22.82 16.63 21.90
CA ILE A 17 -21.93 15.48 21.81
C ILE A 17 -21.22 15.38 23.14
N LYS A 18 -21.24 14.20 23.76
CA LYS A 18 -20.58 13.97 25.03
C LYS A 18 -19.07 13.84 24.84
N ASP A 19 -18.31 14.20 25.87
CA ASP A 19 -16.85 14.05 25.84
C ASP A 19 -16.43 12.59 25.63
N GLU A 20 -17.18 11.63 26.20
CA GLU A 20 -16.93 10.21 25.97
C GLU A 20 -17.13 9.81 24.51
N GLU A 21 -18.13 10.38 23.82
CA GLU A 21 -18.39 10.10 22.40
C GLU A 21 -17.25 10.64 21.54
N ILE A 22 -16.76 11.85 21.84
CA ILE A 22 -15.60 12.45 21.16
C ILE A 22 -14.35 11.59 21.39
N TYR A 23 -14.11 11.17 22.63
CA TYR A 23 -12.96 10.34 22.98
C TYR A 23 -13.00 8.99 22.26
N GLN A 24 -14.12 8.28 22.31
CA GLN A 24 -14.26 6.97 21.67
C GLN A 24 -14.18 7.06 20.15
N HIS A 25 -14.79 8.09 19.54
CA HIS A 25 -14.69 8.31 18.11
C HIS A 25 -13.23 8.52 17.67
N HIS A 26 -12.49 9.39 18.36
CA HIS A 26 -11.08 9.61 18.07
C HIS A 26 -10.24 8.35 18.29
N LYS A 27 -10.46 7.63 19.39
CA LYS A 27 -9.75 6.38 19.68
C LYS A 27 -9.95 5.35 18.57
N ASN A 28 -11.19 5.13 18.15
CA ASN A 28 -11.50 4.16 17.09
C ASN A 28 -10.89 4.58 15.76
N LYS A 29 -10.93 5.88 15.42
CA LYS A 29 -10.29 6.40 14.21
C LYS A 29 -8.76 6.21 14.23
N LEU A 30 -8.11 6.45 15.37
CA LEU A 30 -6.68 6.24 15.52
C LEU A 30 -6.30 4.75 15.44
N LEU A 31 -7.14 3.88 16.02
CA LEU A 31 -6.95 2.44 15.95
C LEU A 31 -7.06 1.94 14.50
N ASP A 32 -8.09 2.38 13.78
CA ASP A 32 -8.30 2.06 12.36
C ASP A 32 -7.12 2.53 11.49
N GLN A 33 -6.65 3.76 11.71
CA GLN A 33 -5.45 4.27 11.03
C GLN A 33 -4.21 3.44 11.35
N PHE A 34 -4.04 3.03 12.60
CA PHE A 34 -2.89 2.21 13.01
C PHE A 34 -2.93 0.83 12.34
N GLU A 35 -4.08 0.15 12.36
CA GLU A 35 -4.26 -1.19 11.78
C GLU A 35 -4.17 -1.20 10.25
N ASN A 36 -4.64 -0.13 9.59
CA ASN A 36 -4.68 -0.05 8.12
C ASN A 36 -3.50 0.70 7.50
N SER A 37 -2.66 1.37 8.29
CA SER A 37 -1.44 2.02 7.79
C SER A 37 -0.34 1.02 7.46
N VAL A 38 0.57 1.44 6.59
CA VAL A 38 1.75 0.67 6.20
C VAL A 38 2.98 1.56 6.39
N ALA A 39 3.95 1.07 7.15
CA ALA A 39 5.25 1.72 7.24
C ALA A 39 6.02 1.51 5.93
N THR A 40 6.58 2.59 5.39
CA THR A 40 7.48 2.49 4.22
C THR A 40 8.91 2.33 4.74
N THR A 41 9.51 1.15 4.51
CA THR A 41 10.87 0.87 4.99
C THR A 41 11.89 1.82 4.35
N GLY A 42 12.91 2.23 5.11
CA GLY A 42 13.97 3.12 4.60
C GLY A 42 13.61 4.60 4.58
N THR A 43 12.36 4.98 4.89
CA THR A 43 11.93 6.38 4.75
C THR A 43 12.06 7.22 6.02
N ARG A 44 12.80 6.74 7.04
CA ARG A 44 12.93 7.41 8.34
C ARG A 44 13.57 8.80 8.24
N SER A 45 14.46 9.00 7.27
CA SER A 45 15.21 10.26 7.06
C SER A 45 14.46 11.31 6.24
N PHE A 46 13.28 10.99 5.69
CA PHE A 46 12.51 11.92 4.88
C PHE A 46 11.57 12.74 5.77
N HIS A 47 11.41 14.01 5.40
CA HIS A 47 10.64 14.98 6.17
C HIS A 47 9.21 15.15 5.66
N CYS A 48 8.97 14.92 4.36
CA CYS A 48 7.62 14.97 3.82
C CYS A 48 7.42 13.96 2.68
N PHE A 49 6.15 13.70 2.38
CA PHE A 49 5.74 12.87 1.27
C PHE A 49 4.55 13.47 0.53
N VAL A 50 4.42 13.15 -0.76
CA VAL A 50 3.32 13.56 -1.63
C VAL A 50 2.78 12.34 -2.38
N PRO A 51 1.48 12.04 -2.30
CA PRO A 51 0.89 10.96 -3.08
C PRO A 51 0.93 11.28 -4.58
N VAL A 52 1.39 10.30 -5.37
CA VAL A 52 1.44 10.40 -6.85
C VAL A 52 0.35 9.53 -7.48
N SER A 53 0.11 8.37 -6.90
CA SER A 53 -0.89 7.40 -7.32
C SER A 53 -1.36 6.60 -6.11
N GLU A 54 -2.35 5.73 -6.28
CA GLU A 54 -2.86 4.84 -5.21
C GLU A 54 -1.75 4.04 -4.51
N SER A 55 -0.72 3.64 -5.27
CA SER A 55 0.34 2.77 -4.78
C SER A 55 1.70 3.46 -4.61
N ASN A 56 1.85 4.75 -4.93
CA ASN A 56 3.17 5.40 -4.92
C ASN A 56 3.16 6.77 -4.25
N LEU A 57 4.19 6.99 -3.42
CA LEU A 57 4.47 8.27 -2.77
C LEU A 57 5.84 8.80 -3.20
N LYS A 58 5.93 10.11 -3.41
CA LYS A 58 7.21 10.83 -3.43
C LYS A 58 7.63 11.14 -2.01
N PHE A 59 8.90 10.95 -1.69
CA PHE A 59 9.50 11.28 -0.41
C PHE A 59 10.60 12.32 -0.61
N PHE A 60 10.65 13.31 0.29
CA PHE A 60 11.59 14.43 0.23
C PHE A 60 12.38 14.53 1.52
N ILE A 61 13.70 14.74 1.43
CA ILE A 61 14.59 14.85 2.59
C ILE A 61 14.21 16.07 3.45
N THR A 62 13.72 17.14 2.83
CA THR A 62 13.19 18.33 3.50
C THR A 62 11.90 18.80 2.80
N SER A 63 11.05 19.56 3.49
CA SER A 63 9.79 20.07 2.88
C SER A 63 9.97 21.02 1.69
N GLN A 64 11.18 21.55 1.49
CA GLN A 64 11.48 22.50 0.41
C GLN A 64 12.35 21.86 -0.69
N ALA A 65 12.71 20.58 -0.55
CA ALA A 65 13.52 19.89 -1.54
C ALA A 65 12.76 19.71 -2.86
N THR A 66 13.49 19.82 -3.96
CA THR A 66 12.99 19.53 -5.32
C THR A 66 13.25 18.09 -5.72
N GLU A 67 14.31 17.49 -5.19
CA GLU A 67 14.66 16.09 -5.37
C GLU A 67 13.79 15.19 -4.50
N TYR A 68 13.39 14.06 -5.06
CA TYR A 68 12.52 13.10 -4.39
C TYR A 68 12.88 11.66 -4.77
N GLU A 69 12.54 10.76 -3.87
CA GLU A 69 12.52 9.33 -4.13
C GLU A 69 11.07 8.85 -4.25
N ILE A 70 10.79 7.90 -5.14
CA ILE A 70 9.46 7.28 -5.24
C ILE A 70 9.52 5.95 -4.51
N HIS A 71 8.63 5.76 -3.53
CA HIS A 71 8.44 4.48 -2.87
C HIS A 71 7.01 3.99 -3.05
N SER A 72 6.88 2.70 -3.31
CA SER A 72 5.58 2.04 -3.41
C SER A 72 5.03 1.73 -2.02
N THR A 73 3.78 2.12 -1.77
CA THR A 73 3.02 1.86 -0.54
C THR A 73 2.09 0.67 -0.65
N THR A 74 2.03 0.01 -1.80
CA THR A 74 1.27 -1.24 -1.90
C THR A 74 1.84 -2.21 -0.88
N LYS A 75 0.99 -2.70 0.03
CA LYS A 75 1.29 -3.94 0.76
C LYS A 75 1.76 -4.90 -0.32
N ALA A 76 2.98 -5.41 -0.19
CA ALA A 76 3.48 -6.43 -1.10
C ALA A 76 2.36 -7.47 -1.17
N VAL A 77 1.74 -7.62 -2.34
CA VAL A 77 0.70 -8.63 -2.50
C VAL A 77 1.38 -9.92 -2.13
N GLN A 78 0.91 -10.54 -1.05
CA GLN A 78 1.44 -11.82 -0.63
C GLN A 78 0.91 -12.82 -1.64
N ILE A 79 1.65 -12.97 -2.74
CA ILE A 79 1.33 -13.95 -3.77
C ILE A 79 1.62 -15.30 -3.12
N THR A 80 0.57 -16.06 -2.88
CA THR A 80 0.71 -17.46 -2.50
C THR A 80 1.00 -18.23 -3.77
N LEU A 81 2.18 -18.83 -3.84
CA LEU A 81 2.61 -19.65 -4.96
C LEU A 81 2.57 -21.11 -4.52
N HIS A 82 2.22 -21.97 -5.46
CA HIS A 82 2.31 -23.42 -5.33
C HIS A 82 3.19 -23.99 -6.43
N THR A 83 3.79 -25.15 -6.17
CA THR A 83 4.48 -25.91 -7.21
C THR A 83 3.52 -26.19 -8.36
N ARG A 84 4.01 -26.02 -9.59
CA ARG A 84 3.27 -26.10 -10.88
C ARG A 84 2.38 -24.91 -11.22
N ASP A 85 2.39 -23.84 -10.42
CA ASP A 85 1.76 -22.60 -10.85
C ASP A 85 2.48 -22.01 -12.06
N SER A 86 1.70 -21.48 -13.00
CA SER A 86 2.23 -20.70 -14.12
C SER A 86 2.26 -19.23 -13.75
N ILE A 87 3.44 -18.61 -13.83
CA ILE A 87 3.67 -17.22 -13.44
C ILE A 87 4.24 -16.41 -14.61
N ALA A 88 4.06 -15.10 -14.54
CA ALA A 88 4.81 -14.14 -15.35
C ALA A 88 5.83 -13.42 -14.46
N CYS A 89 7.10 -13.40 -14.87
CA CYS A 89 8.16 -12.73 -14.12
C CYS A 89 9.13 -11.99 -15.04
N VAL A 90 9.96 -11.12 -14.46
CA VAL A 90 10.96 -10.34 -15.18
C VAL A 90 12.34 -10.93 -14.92
N CYS A 91 13.07 -11.27 -15.99
CA CYS A 91 14.45 -11.74 -15.95
C CYS A 91 15.25 -10.95 -16.98
N ASP A 92 16.38 -10.36 -16.58
CA ASP A 92 17.23 -9.50 -17.41
C ASP A 92 16.45 -8.37 -18.12
N GLY A 93 15.45 -7.81 -17.44
CA GLY A 93 14.61 -6.73 -17.97
C GLY A 93 13.56 -7.18 -19.01
N GLN A 94 13.42 -8.48 -19.26
CA GLN A 94 12.43 -9.04 -20.18
C GLN A 94 11.37 -9.85 -19.43
N TRP A 95 10.13 -9.83 -19.93
CA TRP A 95 9.02 -10.62 -19.38
C TRP A 95 9.07 -12.06 -19.89
N TRP A 96 8.89 -13.00 -18.97
CA TRP A 96 8.86 -14.43 -19.25
C TRP A 96 7.65 -15.08 -18.59
N LEU A 97 7.09 -16.10 -19.25
CA LEU A 97 6.19 -17.06 -18.62
C LEU A 97 7.03 -18.23 -18.09
N ALA A 98 6.74 -18.68 -16.88
CA ALA A 98 7.45 -19.78 -16.23
C ALA A 98 6.51 -20.67 -15.40
N GLU A 99 6.93 -21.90 -15.17
CA GLU A 99 6.30 -22.81 -14.20
C GLU A 99 7.13 -22.85 -12.91
N VAL A 100 6.48 -22.81 -11.75
CA VAL A 100 7.12 -22.94 -10.43
C VAL A 100 7.48 -24.40 -10.16
N ASN A 101 8.77 -24.69 -9.97
CA ASN A 101 9.26 -26.02 -9.65
C ASN A 101 9.35 -26.28 -8.15
N ASP A 102 9.84 -25.29 -7.40
CA ASP A 102 10.11 -25.41 -5.97
C ASP A 102 10.08 -24.03 -5.30
N ILE A 103 9.77 -24.00 -3.99
CA ILE A 103 9.64 -22.78 -3.18
C ILE A 103 10.44 -22.97 -1.89
N SER A 104 11.43 -22.12 -1.65
CA SER A 104 12.22 -22.16 -0.42
C SER A 104 11.73 -21.14 0.59
N ASP A 105 11.04 -21.61 1.63
CA ASP A 105 10.64 -20.77 2.75
C ASP A 105 11.81 -20.19 3.55
N ILE A 106 12.97 -20.87 3.52
CA ILE A 106 14.19 -20.48 4.23
C ILE A 106 14.90 -19.35 3.49
N ASN A 107 15.10 -19.52 2.17
CA ASN A 107 15.85 -18.55 1.36
C ASN A 107 14.97 -17.41 0.82
N LYS A 108 13.63 -17.55 0.93
CA LYS A 108 12.65 -16.62 0.36
C LYS A 108 12.80 -16.46 -1.16
N ASP A 109 13.07 -17.56 -1.85
CA ASP A 109 13.18 -17.64 -3.30
C ASP A 109 12.32 -18.77 -3.91
N VAL A 110 12.17 -18.73 -5.23
CA VAL A 110 11.35 -19.64 -6.01
C VAL A 110 12.16 -20.12 -7.21
N LEU A 111 12.23 -21.44 -7.39
CA LEU A 111 12.82 -22.05 -8.58
C LEU A 111 11.76 -22.18 -9.67
N VAL A 112 12.07 -21.71 -10.88
CA VAL A 112 11.13 -21.74 -12.00
C VAL A 112 11.77 -22.28 -13.29
N THR A 113 10.95 -22.83 -14.18
CA THR A 113 11.35 -23.19 -15.55
C THR A 113 10.61 -22.31 -16.55
N PHE A 114 11.36 -21.57 -17.36
CA PHE A 114 10.81 -20.70 -18.39
C PHE A 114 10.19 -21.50 -19.54
N TYR A 115 8.99 -21.09 -19.97
CA TYR A 115 8.43 -21.56 -21.24
C TYR A 115 9.22 -20.92 -22.39
N HIS A 116 9.88 -21.75 -23.19
CA HIS A 116 10.57 -21.26 -24.36
C HIS A 116 9.55 -20.97 -25.48
N PRO A 117 9.56 -19.79 -26.12
CA PRO A 117 8.72 -19.54 -27.27
C PRO A 117 9.03 -20.60 -28.32
N ARG A 118 8.04 -21.39 -28.73
CA ARG A 118 8.20 -22.26 -29.90
C ARG A 118 8.57 -21.36 -31.07
N ARG A 119 9.78 -21.52 -31.63
CA ARG A 119 10.08 -20.99 -32.96
C ARG A 119 9.01 -21.57 -33.90
N SER A 120 8.18 -20.73 -34.50
CA SER A 120 7.43 -21.19 -35.67
C SER A 120 8.47 -21.61 -36.70
N LYS A 121 8.34 -22.82 -37.22
CA LYS A 121 9.04 -23.22 -38.44
C LYS A 121 8.31 -22.57 -39.61
N ASP A 122 8.45 -21.26 -39.76
CA ASP A 122 8.16 -20.55 -41.01
C ASP A 122 9.52 -20.16 -41.60
N GLY A 123 9.95 -20.54 -42.80
CA GLY A 123 9.47 -21.46 -43.81
C GLY A 123 10.72 -21.84 -44.63
N SER A 124 10.63 -22.98 -45.28
CA SER A 124 11.53 -23.48 -46.34
C SER A 124 11.92 -22.44 -47.39
#